data_AF-A0A0X3BKZ5-F1
#
_entry.id   AF-A0A0X3BKZ5-F1
#
_cell.length_a   1.000
_cell.length_b   1.000
_cell.length_c   1.000
_cell.angle_alpha   90.00
_cell.angle_beta   90.00
_cell.angle_gamma   90.00
#
_symmetry.space_group_name_H-M   'P 1'
#
loop_
_entity.id
_entity.type
_entity.pdbx_description
1 polymer ?
#
loop_
_entity_poly.entity_id
_entity_poly.type
_entity_poly.pdbx_seq_one_letter_code
_entity_poly.pdbx_strand_id
1 'polypeptide(L)'
;MIVGVHLTGISQEDAALMAGTADLVTACASRHIRDEAAKTALLQAGTSIPVFAMTRAGKAIILAKAEETDRPLIIHGARLPVEGSQSPAPLC
;
A
#
# COMPACT_ATOMS: atom_id res chain seq x y z
N MET A 1 5.69 12.66 8.73
CA MET A 1 5.38 11.42 8.01
C MET A 1 4.16 10.80 8.65
N ILE A 2 3.18 10.39 7.85
CA ILE A 2 1.93 9.77 8.32
C ILE A 2 1.85 8.35 7.76
N VAL A 3 1.57 7.38 8.63
CA VAL A 3 1.45 5.96 8.26
C VAL A 3 0.11 5.42 8.75
N GLY A 4 -0.69 4.92 7.80
CA GLY A 4 -1.96 4.27 8.07
C GLY A 4 -1.85 2.77 8.23
N VAL A 5 -2.19 2.27 9.43
CA VAL A 5 -2.21 0.84 9.75
C VAL A 5 -3.60 0.42 10.22
N HIS A 6 -3.90 -0.88 10.10
CA HIS A 6 -5.17 -1.46 10.57
C HIS A 6 -6.43 -0.80 9.98
N LEU A 7 -6.41 -0.49 8.68
CA LEU A 7 -7.46 0.26 8.00
C LEU A 7 -8.67 -0.59 7.56
N THR A 8 -8.85 -1.78 8.12
CA THR A 8 -10.00 -2.64 7.81
C THR A 8 -11.26 -2.03 8.40
N GLY A 9 -12.38 -2.02 7.66
CA GLY A 9 -13.65 -1.45 8.13
C GLY A 9 -13.75 0.08 8.05
N ILE A 10 -12.72 0.76 7.52
CA ILE A 10 -12.76 2.20 7.26
C ILE A 10 -13.80 2.52 6.17
N SER A 11 -14.48 3.66 6.30
CA SER A 11 -15.41 4.13 5.27
C SER A 11 -14.67 4.50 3.98
N GLN A 12 -15.38 4.61 2.86
CA GLN A 12 -14.79 5.06 1.60
C GLN A 12 -14.27 6.50 1.70
N GLU A 13 -15.00 7.38 2.40
CA GLU A 13 -14.63 8.78 2.60
C GLU A 13 -13.35 8.89 3.43
N ASP A 14 -13.28 8.16 4.54
CA ASP A 14 -12.09 8.11 5.39
C ASP A 14 -10.90 7.45 4.68
N ALA A 15 -11.16 6.46 3.81
CA ALA A 15 -10.13 5.84 2.98
C ALA A 15 -9.53 6.86 1.99
N ALA A 16 -10.38 7.65 1.32
CA ALA A 16 -9.94 8.70 0.42
C ALA A 16 -9.15 9.79 1.16
N LEU A 17 -9.61 10.19 2.35
CA LEU A 17 -8.88 11.11 3.21
C LEU A 17 -7.51 10.55 3.62
N MET A 18 -7.45 9.28 4.03
CA MET A 18 -6.19 8.63 4.40
C MET A 18 -5.24 8.51 3.22
N ALA A 19 -5.72 8.05 2.07
CA ALA A 19 -4.90 7.93 0.86
C ALA A 19 -4.34 9.28 0.38
N GLY A 20 -5.10 10.38 0.59
CA GLY A 20 -4.68 11.73 0.23
C GLY A 20 -3.76 12.43 1.24
N THR A 21 -3.66 11.92 2.48
CA THR A 21 -2.90 12.58 3.57
C THR A 21 -1.75 11.75 4.11
N ALA A 22 -1.82 10.43 4.03
CA ALA A 22 -0.76 9.54 4.49
C ALA A 22 0.38 9.43 3.47
N ASP A 23 1.59 9.18 3.96
CA ASP A 23 2.72 8.80 3.11
C ASP A 23 2.69 7.32 2.75
N LEU A 24 2.25 6.50 3.71
CA LEU A 24 2.16 5.05 3.61
C LEU A 24 0.80 4.57 4.11
N VAL A 25 0.20 3.59 3.42
CA VAL A 25 -1.02 2.91 3.88
C VAL A 25 -0.88 1.39 3.74
N THR A 26 -1.36 0.63 4.73
CA THR A 26 -1.45 -0.83 4.65
C THR A 26 -2.88 -1.24 4.28
N ALA A 27 -3.04 -2.10 3.27
CA ALA A 27 -4.36 -2.47 2.74
C ALA A 27 -4.69 -3.96 2.90
N CYS A 28 -4.29 -4.55 4.04
CA CYS A 28 -4.44 -5.98 4.33
C CYS A 28 -5.82 -6.53 3.96
N ALA A 29 -6.88 -6.08 4.63
CA ALA A 29 -8.25 -6.51 4.33
C ALA A 29 -9.20 -5.37 3.94
N SER A 30 -8.67 -4.18 3.64
CA SER A 30 -9.49 -3.00 3.32
C SER A 30 -9.64 -2.81 1.82
N ARG A 31 -10.85 -3.01 1.27
CA ARG A 31 -11.11 -2.79 -0.17
C ARG A 31 -10.99 -1.31 -0.51
N HIS A 32 -11.57 -0.44 0.30
CA HIS A 32 -11.53 1.01 0.06
C HIS A 32 -10.10 1.53 -0.07
N ILE A 33 -9.18 1.11 0.81
CA ILE A 33 -7.77 1.52 0.69
C ILE A 33 -7.12 0.97 -0.57
N ARG A 34 -7.43 -0.26 -0.98
CA ARG A 34 -6.91 -0.83 -2.24
C ARG A 34 -7.42 -0.04 -3.46
N ASP A 35 -8.69 0.35 -3.46
CA ASP A 35 -9.30 1.12 -4.53
C ASP A 35 -8.71 2.54 -4.62
N GLU A 36 -8.48 3.20 -3.48
CA GLU A 36 -7.82 4.51 -3.45
C GLU A 36 -6.33 4.41 -3.85
N ALA A 37 -5.62 3.39 -3.39
CA ALA A 37 -4.23 3.14 -3.79
C ALA A 37 -4.11 2.87 -5.29
N ALA A 38 -5.07 2.18 -5.91
CA ALA A 38 -5.09 1.92 -7.35
C ALA A 38 -5.06 3.22 -8.20
N LYS A 39 -5.56 4.33 -7.65
CA LYS A 39 -5.62 5.62 -8.36
C LYS A 39 -4.30 6.36 -8.35
N THR A 40 -3.56 6.34 -7.23
CA THR A 40 -2.46 7.30 -7.00
C THR A 40 -1.20 6.72 -6.37
N ALA A 41 -1.19 5.45 -5.93
CA ALA A 41 -0.01 4.88 -5.29
C ALA A 41 1.20 4.86 -6.24
N LEU A 42 2.36 5.24 -5.71
CA LEU A 42 3.61 5.34 -6.45
C LEU A 42 4.45 4.05 -6.41
N LEU A 43 4.19 3.20 -5.42
CA LEU A 43 4.87 1.93 -5.20
C LEU A 43 4.05 1.05 -4.25
N GLN A 44 4.06 -0.26 -4.49
CA GLN A 44 3.54 -1.29 -3.59
C GLN A 44 4.69 -2.18 -3.12
N ALA A 45 4.77 -2.46 -1.82
CA ALA A 45 5.61 -3.51 -1.25
C ALA A 45 4.76 -4.64 -0.69
N GLY A 46 5.14 -5.87 -1.05
CA GLY A 46 4.43 -7.09 -0.64
C GLY A 46 3.10 -7.29 -1.39
N THR A 47 2.66 -8.55 -1.48
CA THR A 47 1.39 -8.93 -2.14
C THR A 47 0.39 -9.55 -1.16
N SER A 48 0.85 -10.19 -0.08
CA SER A 48 -0.03 -10.74 0.97
C SER A 48 -0.61 -9.67 1.88
N ILE A 49 0.23 -8.77 2.40
CA ILE A 49 -0.16 -7.56 3.14
C ILE A 49 0.47 -6.37 2.40
N PRO A 50 -0.24 -5.80 1.42
CA PRO A 50 0.34 -4.76 0.59
C PRO A 50 0.49 -3.45 1.38
N VAL A 51 1.67 -2.85 1.27
CA VAL A 51 1.98 -1.50 1.75
C VAL A 51 2.13 -0.60 0.54
N PHE A 52 1.36 0.49 0.48
CA PHE A 52 1.40 1.45 -0.60
C PHE A 52 2.10 2.73 -0.17
N ALA A 53 3.00 3.22 -1.02
CA ALA A 53 3.51 4.58 -0.94
C ALA A 53 2.61 5.54 -1.70
N MET A 54 2.01 6.48 -0.98
CA MET A 54 1.09 7.48 -1.52
C MET A 54 1.81 8.80 -1.87
N THR A 55 2.99 9.02 -1.30
CA THR A 55 3.82 10.20 -1.57
C THR A 55 5.24 9.82 -2.01
N ARG A 56 5.98 10.77 -2.57
CA ARG A 56 7.39 10.58 -2.92
C ARG A 56 8.25 10.27 -1.69
N ALA A 57 7.92 10.84 -0.54
CA ALA A 57 8.58 10.55 0.73
C ALA A 57 8.32 9.09 1.17
N GLY A 58 7.05 8.65 1.13
CA GLY A 58 6.68 7.25 1.38
C GLY A 58 7.43 6.27 0.46
N LYS A 59 7.54 6.61 -0.83
CA LYS A 59 8.28 5.79 -1.80
C LYS A 59 9.77 5.66 -1.43
N ALA A 60 10.41 6.76 -1.02
CA ALA A 60 11.81 6.74 -0.62
C ALA A 60 12.04 5.81 0.58
N ILE A 61 11.11 5.76 1.54
CA ILE A 61 11.21 4.88 2.71
C ILE A 61 11.12 3.40 2.32
N ILE A 62 10.16 3.04 1.46
CA ILE A 62 10.06 1.65 1.02
C ILE A 62 11.33 1.23 0.25
N LEU A 63 11.88 2.12 -0.59
CA LEU A 63 13.11 1.84 -1.33
C LEU A 63 14.33 1.74 -0.41
N ALA A 64 14.47 2.62 0.58
CA ALA A 64 15.53 2.51 1.58
C ALA A 64 15.43 1.17 2.33
N LYS A 65 14.21 0.74 2.68
CA LYS A 65 14.01 -0.57 3.32
C LYS A 65 14.36 -1.75 2.40
N ALA A 66 14.07 -1.60 1.11
CA ALA A 66 14.42 -2.56 0.08
C ALA A 66 15.93 -2.58 -0.23
N GLU A 67 16.66 -1.52 0.07
CA GLU A 67 18.12 -1.48 -0.04
C GLU A 67 18.80 -2.17 1.14
N GLU A 68 18.23 -2.10 2.35
CA GLU A 68 18.75 -2.75 3.57
C GLU A 68 18.68 -4.28 3.57
N THR A 69 17.88 -4.90 2.69
CA THR A 69 17.65 -6.35 2.71
C THR A 69 18.67 -7.10 1.85
N ASP A 70 19.28 -8.15 2.41
CA ASP A 70 20.15 -9.06 1.65
C ASP A 70 19.38 -10.03 0.73
N ARG A 71 18.05 -9.99 0.78
CA ARG A 71 17.19 -10.84 -0.06
C ARG A 71 17.12 -10.28 -1.48
N PRO A 72 17.21 -11.14 -2.52
CA PRO A 72 16.95 -10.71 -3.89
C PRO A 72 15.56 -10.11 -4.07
N LEU A 73 15.47 -9.00 -4.81
CA LEU A 73 14.22 -8.29 -5.09
C LEU A 73 13.98 -8.21 -6.61
N ILE A 74 12.71 -8.26 -7.00
CA ILE A 74 12.27 -7.95 -8.37
C ILE A 74 11.48 -6.64 -8.30
N ILE A 75 11.88 -5.67 -9.11
CA ILE A 75 11.17 -4.39 -9.26
C ILE A 75 10.88 -4.19 -10.75
N HIS A 76 9.60 -4.08 -11.10
CA HIS A 76 9.15 -3.78 -12.45
C HIS A 76 7.95 -2.83 -12.41
N GLY A 77 7.65 -2.18 -13.54
CA GLY A 77 6.41 -1.42 -13.68
C GLY A 77 5.19 -2.36 -13.69
N ALA A 78 4.12 -1.99 -13.00
CA ALA A 78 2.86 -2.74 -12.96
C ALA A 78 1.68 -1.79 -12.75
N ARG A 79 0.47 -2.25 -13.06
CA ARG A 79 -0.75 -1.61 -12.54
C ARG A 79 -0.95 -2.09 -11.10
N LEU A 80 -1.08 -1.14 -10.18
CA LEU A 80 -1.33 -1.41 -8.77
C LEU A 80 -2.84 -1.37 -8.48
N PRO A 81 -3.32 -2.10 -7.47
CA PRO A 81 -2.59 -3.06 -6.64
C PRO A 81 -2.31 -4.39 -7.36
N VAL A 82 -1.17 -5.01 -7.09
CA VAL A 82 -0.87 -6.39 -7.48
C VAL A 82 -1.33 -7.33 -6.36
N GLU A 83 -2.22 -8.25 -6.68
CA GLU A 83 -2.78 -9.19 -5.69
C GLU A 83 -1.83 -10.36 -5.38
N GLY A 84 -1.83 -10.80 -4.12
CA GLY A 84 -1.11 -11.99 -3.67
C GLY A 84 -2.03 -13.21 -3.58
N SER A 85 -1.52 -14.39 -3.94
CA SER A 85 -2.24 -15.66 -3.88
C SER A 85 -2.71 -16.08 -2.47
N GLN A 86 -2.15 -15.49 -1.42
CA GLN A 86 -2.44 -15.76 -0.01
C GLN A 86 -3.03 -14.54 0.72
N SER A 87 -3.42 -13.49 -0.02
CA SER A 87 -4.01 -12.30 0.60
C SER A 87 -5.44 -12.63 1.04
N PRO A 88 -5.83 -12.40 2.30
CA PRO A 88 -7.23 -12.56 2.68
C PRO A 88 -8.10 -11.69 1.78
N ALA A 89 -9.22 -12.23 1.30
CA ALA A 89 -10.18 -11.46 0.51
C ALA A 89 -10.54 -10.17 1.29
N PRO A 90 -10.52 -8.99 0.65
CA PRO A 90 -10.88 -7.75 1.32
C PRO A 90 -12.26 -7.88 1.98
N LEU A 91 -12.32 -7.51 3.25
CA LEU A 91 -13.52 -7.51 4.06
C LEU A 91 -14.05 -6.07 4.04
N CYS A 92 -15.06 -5.82 3.20
CA CYS A 92 -15.71 -4.54 2.93
C CYS A 92 -14.89 -3.49 2.17
#